data_AF-A0A2R6R749-F1
#
_entry.id   AF-A0A2R6R749-F1
#
_cell.length_a   1.000
_cell.length_b   1.000
_cell.length_c   1.000
_cell.angle_alpha   90.00
_cell.angle_beta   90.00
_cell.angle_gamma   90.00
#
_symmetry.space_group_name_H-M   'P 1'
#
loop_
_entity.id
_entity.type
_entity.pdbx_description
1 polymer ?
#
loop_
_entity_poly.entity_id
_entity_poly.type
_entity_poly.pdbx_seq_one_letter_code
_entity_poly.pdbx_strand_id
1 'polypeptide(L)'
;SSDADWSRFRLYAARIQVLLVGSGSRAGCPLYNKGLAGLPGNEVVSILKKYLAPSSNGLLPNLRKLDWDAKDPKKTPYLALLFNSSLLSCHATGCNEIEALLGSLLDISPKLRLLELKSTVSTTPIPIFQYLRTLHVMENNIPYVGSMLFLEDLHWAPRGDQLAAQLGKDLDIGFPALRKVWFHVDVTNLAHVVTFLYLIQTTSLCSLTLIATSETQSDETSLVRRLLEALPRHSGLQEFAFSLRMRAPLVLPNSCHLNPLARLSELQSLFFSGIDFHVTDDCIYRLSSAWPKLKKFHIAHLNTSPRPLTTLIALQSFAIHNPQLTYLRIWLDAHPVTPADSKAQRLDHIRIHFDYSPLSKG
;
A
#
# COMPACT_ATOMS: atom_id res chain seq x y z
N SER A 1 -10.67 32.97 37.63
CA SER A 1 -11.49 31.85 37.12
C SER A 1 -10.74 30.93 36.14
N SER A 2 -9.61 31.34 35.54
CA SER A 2 -8.83 30.53 34.58
C SER A 2 -8.24 29.22 35.13
N ASP A 3 -7.77 29.20 36.38
CA ASP A 3 -6.99 28.06 36.90
C ASP A 3 -7.86 26.83 37.17
N ALA A 4 -9.12 27.05 37.56
CA ALA A 4 -10.09 25.99 37.74
C ALA A 4 -10.44 25.32 36.40
N ASP A 5 -10.58 26.11 35.34
CA ASP A 5 -10.86 25.61 33.99
C ASP A 5 -9.68 24.83 33.42
N TRP A 6 -8.44 25.31 33.60
CA TRP A 6 -7.24 24.57 33.22
C TRP A 6 -7.06 23.27 34.00
N SER A 7 -7.40 23.27 35.29
CA SER A 7 -7.35 22.06 36.13
C SER A 7 -8.35 21.00 35.64
N ARG A 8 -9.59 21.42 35.32
CA ARG A 8 -10.60 20.55 34.71
C ARG A 8 -10.14 20.04 33.34
N PHE A 9 -9.64 20.93 32.50
CA PHE A 9 -9.11 20.58 31.18
C PHE A 9 -8.02 19.50 31.30
N ARG A 10 -7.04 19.67 32.18
CA ARG A 10 -5.96 18.68 32.39
C ARG A 10 -6.50 17.32 32.81
N LEU A 11 -7.52 17.28 33.67
CA LEU A 11 -8.17 16.05 34.10
C LEU A 11 -8.84 15.31 32.92
N TYR A 12 -9.50 16.03 32.01
CA TYR A 12 -10.09 15.45 30.82
C TYR A 12 -9.06 15.09 29.74
N ALA A 13 -8.08 15.97 29.51
CA ALA A 13 -7.00 15.79 28.54
C ALA A 13 -6.19 14.52 28.81
N ALA A 14 -5.93 14.20 30.09
CA ALA A 14 -5.26 12.98 30.48
C ALA A 14 -6.03 11.69 30.10
N ARG A 15 -7.33 11.77 29.81
CA ARG A 15 -8.13 10.61 29.37
C ARG A 15 -8.13 10.43 27.85
N ILE A 16 -7.69 11.45 27.11
CA ILE A 16 -7.69 11.41 25.65
C ILE A 16 -6.48 10.60 25.17
N GLN A 17 -6.76 9.44 24.56
CA GLN A 17 -5.73 8.57 23.97
C GLN A 17 -5.71 8.64 22.44
N VAL A 18 -6.83 9.05 21.83
CA VAL A 18 -7.00 9.15 20.38
C VAL A 18 -7.62 10.51 20.08
N LEU A 19 -7.02 11.24 19.15
CA LEU A 19 -7.56 12.51 18.67
C LEU A 19 -7.64 12.45 17.14
N LEU A 20 -8.83 12.75 16.62
CA LEU A 20 -9.08 12.88 15.19
C LEU A 20 -9.43 14.34 14.92
N VAL A 21 -8.61 15.02 14.15
CA VAL A 21 -8.82 16.41 13.74
C VAL A 21 -8.99 16.41 12.23
N GLY A 22 -10.21 16.56 11.74
CA GLY A 22 -10.48 16.51 10.30
C GLY A 22 -11.79 17.16 9.92
N SER A 23 -11.93 17.49 8.62
CA SER A 23 -13.19 17.99 8.07
C SER A 23 -14.19 16.83 7.87
N GLY A 24 -14.76 16.30 8.96
CA GLY A 24 -16.04 15.56 9.04
C GLY A 24 -16.36 14.39 8.06
N SER A 25 -15.48 14.02 7.13
CA SER A 25 -15.89 13.23 5.95
C SER A 25 -15.68 11.73 6.09
N ARG A 26 -14.99 11.25 7.13
CA ARG A 26 -14.65 9.81 7.25
C ARG A 26 -15.63 8.97 8.08
N ALA A 27 -16.58 9.59 8.76
CA ALA A 27 -17.68 8.90 9.41
C ALA A 27 -18.89 9.81 9.29
N GLY A 28 -20.07 9.27 8.94
CA GLY A 28 -21.32 10.00 8.74
C GLY A 28 -21.90 10.70 9.98
N CYS A 29 -21.07 11.29 10.83
CA CYS A 29 -21.44 12.21 11.89
C CYS A 29 -21.39 13.64 11.34
N PRO A 30 -22.54 14.27 11.05
CA PRO A 30 -22.61 15.65 10.59
C PRO A 30 -22.46 16.59 11.79
N LEU A 31 -21.36 16.50 12.54
CA LEU A 31 -20.93 17.61 13.39
C LEU A 31 -20.18 18.59 12.48
N TYR A 32 -20.95 19.29 11.64
CA TYR A 32 -20.53 20.49 10.96
C TYR A 32 -20.19 21.53 12.03
N ASN A 33 -18.93 21.55 12.46
CA ASN A 33 -18.40 22.69 13.19
C ASN A 33 -18.38 23.87 12.21
N LYS A 34 -19.45 24.66 12.22
CA LYS A 34 -19.44 26.03 11.71
C LYS A 34 -18.20 26.70 12.29
N GLY A 35 -17.33 27.17 11.40
CA GLY A 35 -15.93 27.45 11.67
C GLY A 35 -15.70 28.10 13.02
N LEU A 36 -14.94 27.42 13.88
CA LEU A 36 -14.09 28.12 14.84
C LEU A 36 -13.32 29.15 14.02
N ALA A 37 -13.65 30.43 14.22
CA ALA A 37 -12.91 31.54 13.62
C ALA A 37 -11.44 31.28 13.89
N GLY A 38 -10.67 31.06 12.81
CA GLY A 38 -9.27 30.65 12.92
C GLY A 38 -8.52 31.74 13.66
N LEU A 39 -8.23 31.50 14.94
CA LEU A 39 -7.32 32.34 15.69
C LEU A 39 -5.96 32.35 14.95
N PRO A 40 -5.23 33.47 14.94
CA PRO A 40 -3.93 33.55 14.28
C PRO A 40 -2.99 32.50 14.91
N GLY A 41 -2.63 31.49 14.09
CA GLY A 41 -2.03 30.23 14.53
C GLY A 41 -0.83 30.40 15.46
N ASN A 42 0.14 31.20 15.04
CA ASN A 42 1.47 31.25 15.68
C ASN A 42 1.47 31.99 17.02
N GLU A 43 0.68 33.06 17.15
CA GLU A 43 0.58 33.83 18.40
C GLU A 43 -0.06 32.98 19.50
N VAL A 44 -1.15 32.27 19.17
CA VAL A 44 -1.81 31.35 20.11
C VAL A 44 -0.90 30.19 20.48
N VAL A 45 -0.15 29.64 19.52
CA VAL A 45 0.85 28.59 19.81
C VAL A 45 1.89 29.09 20.82
N SER A 46 2.40 30.32 20.65
CA SER A 46 3.40 30.88 21.57
C SER A 46 2.86 31.06 22.99
N ILE A 47 1.60 31.49 23.11
CA ILE A 47 0.90 31.65 24.39
C ILE A 47 0.69 30.28 25.03
N LEU A 48 0.15 29.31 24.28
CA LEU A 48 -0.07 27.95 24.78
C LEU A 48 1.23 27.31 25.23
N LYS A 49 2.33 27.47 24.48
CA LYS A 49 3.66 26.95 24.89
C LYS A 49 4.13 27.52 26.23
N LYS A 50 3.90 28.81 26.50
CA LYS A 50 4.25 29.43 27.79
C LYS A 50 3.49 28.80 28.96
N TYR A 51 2.22 28.46 28.78
CA TYR A 51 1.40 27.80 29.80
C TYR A 51 1.65 26.28 29.91
N LEU A 52 2.36 25.70 28.95
CA LEU A 52 2.69 24.27 28.90
C LEU A 52 4.10 23.94 29.46
N ALA A 53 4.97 24.91 29.75
CA ALA A 53 6.31 24.65 30.32
C ALA A 53 6.43 25.00 31.82
N PRO A 54 7.29 24.33 32.63
CA PRO A 54 8.27 23.28 32.30
C PRO A 54 7.89 21.84 32.72
N SER A 55 6.74 21.62 33.38
CA SER A 55 6.38 20.33 34.01
C SER A 55 5.29 19.52 33.30
N SER A 56 4.77 19.99 32.16
CA SER A 56 3.59 19.35 31.55
C SER A 56 3.96 18.39 30.43
N ASN A 57 3.40 17.18 30.50
CA ASN A 57 3.50 16.08 29.55
C ASN A 57 2.86 16.39 28.17
N GLY A 58 2.88 17.64 27.70
CA GLY A 58 2.14 18.11 26.53
C GLY A 58 0.67 18.41 26.84
N LEU A 59 -0.06 18.96 25.85
CA LEU A 59 -1.48 19.32 26.01
C LEU A 59 -2.35 18.09 26.28
N LEU A 60 -2.02 16.97 25.65
CA LEU A 60 -2.73 15.69 25.74
C LEU A 60 -1.73 14.58 26.12
N PRO A 61 -1.44 14.41 27.42
CA PRO A 61 -0.26 13.68 27.86
C PRO A 61 -0.29 12.18 27.67
N ASN A 62 -1.48 11.62 27.45
CA ASN A 62 -1.70 10.20 27.20
C ASN A 62 -2.13 9.93 25.75
N LEU A 63 -2.00 10.91 24.86
CA LEU A 63 -2.36 10.75 23.45
C LEU A 63 -1.41 9.77 22.78
N ARG A 64 -1.96 8.64 22.32
CA ARG A 64 -1.23 7.56 21.63
C ARG A 64 -1.42 7.58 20.13
N LYS A 65 -2.57 8.04 19.64
CA LYS A 65 -2.89 8.13 18.22
C LYS A 65 -3.40 9.52 17.86
N LEU A 66 -2.78 10.11 16.86
CA LEU A 66 -3.18 11.39 16.29
C LEU A 66 -3.49 11.20 14.80
N ASP A 67 -4.70 11.56 14.41
CA ASP A 67 -5.10 11.65 13.01
C ASP A 67 -5.39 13.13 12.72
N TRP A 68 -4.58 13.72 11.84
CA TRP A 68 -4.59 15.13 11.52
C TRP A 68 -4.84 15.32 10.02
N ASP A 69 -6.06 15.70 9.68
CA ASP A 69 -6.51 16.10 8.36
C ASP A 69 -6.85 17.59 8.37
N ALA A 70 -5.82 18.41 8.23
CA ALA A 70 -5.98 19.84 8.08
C ALA A 70 -5.81 20.23 6.61
N LYS A 71 -6.94 20.30 5.91
CA LYS A 71 -7.03 21.06 4.65
C LYS A 71 -6.76 22.55 4.83
N ASP A 72 -6.77 23.04 6.07
CA ASP A 72 -6.53 24.44 6.43
C ASP A 72 -5.10 24.60 6.97
N PRO A 73 -4.18 25.21 6.21
CA PRO A 73 -2.80 25.46 6.63
C PRO A 73 -2.69 26.26 7.92
N LYS A 74 -3.70 27.08 8.26
CA LYS A 74 -3.69 27.89 9.49
C LYS A 74 -3.77 27.05 10.76
N LYS A 75 -4.20 25.79 10.65
CA LYS A 75 -4.29 24.87 11.78
C LYS A 75 -3.00 24.09 12.01
N THR A 76 -2.15 23.94 10.99
CA THR A 76 -0.89 23.17 11.04
C THR A 76 0.03 23.57 12.20
N PRO A 77 0.17 24.85 12.59
CA PRO A 77 1.04 25.23 13.71
C PRO A 77 0.65 24.62 15.07
N TYR A 78 -0.62 24.25 15.26
CA TYR A 78 -1.09 23.63 16.51
C TYR A 78 -0.71 22.15 16.62
N LEU A 79 -0.34 21.50 15.51
CA LEU A 79 -0.06 20.07 15.47
C LEU A 79 1.09 19.68 16.42
N ALA A 80 2.17 20.47 16.43
CA ALA A 80 3.31 20.23 17.31
C ALA A 80 2.97 20.33 18.81
N LEU A 81 1.90 21.02 19.19
CA LEU A 81 1.45 21.09 20.59
C LEU A 81 0.81 19.79 21.11
N LEU A 82 0.41 18.92 20.18
CA LEU A 82 -0.26 17.65 20.48
C LEU A 82 0.74 16.49 20.59
N PHE A 83 1.99 16.69 20.17
CA PHE A 83 3.04 15.70 20.30
C PHE A 83 3.42 15.52 21.77
N ASN A 84 3.70 14.28 22.12
CA ASN A 84 4.08 13.88 23.47
C ASN A 84 4.82 12.53 23.40
N SER A 85 5.54 12.17 24.45
CA SER A 85 6.37 10.96 24.49
C SER A 85 5.60 9.63 24.46
N SER A 86 4.28 9.66 24.68
CA SER A 86 3.39 8.49 24.60
C SER A 86 2.78 8.30 23.20
N LEU A 87 3.04 9.21 22.25
CA LEU A 87 2.50 9.13 20.89
C LEU A 87 3.14 7.95 20.14
N LEU A 88 2.31 7.03 19.65
CA LEU A 88 2.72 5.81 18.95
C LEU A 88 2.32 5.82 17.47
N SER A 89 1.28 6.57 17.11
CA SER A 89 0.73 6.64 15.75
C SER A 89 0.40 8.08 15.39
N CYS A 90 0.93 8.52 14.26
CA CYS A 90 0.65 9.84 13.69
C CYS A 90 0.25 9.68 12.22
N HIS A 91 -0.95 10.14 11.89
CA HIS A 91 -1.41 10.31 10.52
C HIS A 91 -1.57 11.80 10.29
N ALA A 92 -0.88 12.34 9.28
CA ALA A 92 -0.89 13.74 8.95
C ALA A 92 -1.13 13.91 7.45
N THR A 93 -2.12 14.73 7.11
CA THR A 93 -2.48 15.03 5.72
C THR A 93 -2.59 16.54 5.53
N GLY A 94 -2.16 17.04 4.37
CA GLY A 94 -2.17 18.47 4.05
C GLY A 94 -1.17 19.34 4.85
N CYS A 95 -0.10 18.75 5.38
CA CYS A 95 0.90 19.49 6.15
C CYS A 95 1.96 20.12 5.22
N ASN A 96 1.96 21.44 5.10
CA ASN A 96 2.94 22.17 4.27
C ASN A 96 4.35 22.24 4.91
N GLU A 97 4.43 22.19 6.24
CA GLU A 97 5.69 22.29 7.01
C GLU A 97 6.15 20.91 7.49
N ILE A 98 6.29 19.95 6.57
CA ILE A 98 6.64 18.56 6.90
C ILE A 98 7.96 18.48 7.67
N GLU A 99 8.94 19.31 7.33
CA GLU A 99 10.26 19.31 7.99
C GLU A 99 10.18 19.64 9.48
N ALA A 100 9.55 20.76 9.82
CA ALA A 100 9.36 21.17 11.20
C ALA A 100 8.52 20.14 11.99
N LEU A 101 7.52 19.55 11.33
CA LEU A 101 6.72 18.47 11.89
C LEU A 101 7.55 17.23 12.20
N LEU A 102 8.36 16.77 11.25
CA LEU A 102 9.17 15.56 11.41
C LEU A 102 10.26 15.74 12.46
N GLY A 103 10.92 16.92 12.49
CA GLY A 103 11.86 17.26 13.55
C GLY A 103 11.20 17.23 14.93
N SER A 104 10.05 17.90 15.06
CA SER A 104 9.29 17.91 16.33
C SER A 104 8.81 16.51 16.74
N LEU A 105 8.37 15.68 15.80
CA LEU A 105 7.97 14.29 16.08
C LEU A 105 9.14 13.45 16.57
N LEU A 106 10.31 13.59 15.94
CA LEU A 106 11.50 12.85 16.33
C LEU A 106 11.93 13.21 17.75
N ASP A 107 11.97 14.51 18.05
CA ASP A 107 12.41 15.02 19.36
C ASP A 107 11.44 14.66 20.49
N ILE A 108 10.13 14.83 20.25
CA ILE A 108 9.11 14.71 21.29
C ILE A 108 8.55 13.28 21.39
N SER A 109 8.47 12.57 20.27
CA SER A 109 7.79 11.27 20.14
C SER A 109 8.73 10.17 19.59
N PRO A 110 9.92 9.94 20.17
CA PRO A 110 10.92 9.02 19.61
C PRO A 110 10.45 7.56 19.53
N LYS A 111 9.40 7.18 20.28
CA LYS A 111 8.81 5.83 20.30
C LYS A 111 7.72 5.61 19.24
N LEU A 112 7.59 6.52 18.28
CA LEU A 112 6.60 6.43 17.21
C LEU A 112 6.75 5.09 16.45
N ARG A 113 5.63 4.39 16.25
CA ARG A 113 5.56 3.09 15.57
C ARG A 113 4.88 3.17 14.22
N LEU A 114 3.94 4.09 14.05
CA LEU A 114 3.22 4.32 12.79
C LEU A 114 3.32 5.79 12.41
N LEU A 115 3.77 6.03 11.18
CA LEU A 115 3.79 7.35 10.55
C LEU A 115 3.12 7.26 9.18
N GLU A 116 2.04 8.01 9.00
CA GLU A 116 1.34 8.15 7.72
C GLU A 116 1.32 9.61 7.30
N LEU A 117 1.95 9.92 6.17
CA LEU A 117 2.07 11.26 5.59
C LEU A 117 1.42 11.26 4.21
N LYS A 118 0.26 11.90 4.11
CA LYS A 118 -0.39 12.21 2.82
C LYS A 118 -0.29 13.70 2.59
N SER A 119 0.91 14.15 2.28
CA SER A 119 1.15 15.55 1.97
C SER A 119 1.51 15.73 0.50
N THR A 120 1.41 16.97 0.04
CA THR A 120 1.97 17.43 -1.23
C THR A 120 3.49 17.31 -1.20
N VAL A 121 4.07 16.89 -2.33
CA VAL A 121 5.51 16.78 -2.62
C VAL A 121 6.41 17.60 -1.67
N SER A 122 7.12 16.92 -0.78
CA SER A 122 8.25 17.52 -0.05
C SER A 122 9.56 16.85 -0.46
N THR A 123 10.58 17.67 -0.66
CA THR A 123 11.96 17.21 -0.85
C THR A 123 12.65 16.92 0.49
N THR A 124 12.03 17.29 1.61
CA THR A 124 12.61 17.10 2.93
C THR A 124 12.80 15.61 3.21
N PRO A 125 14.02 15.20 3.61
CA PRO A 125 14.29 13.83 4.01
C PRO A 125 13.53 13.44 5.27
N ILE A 126 12.88 12.27 5.27
CA ILE A 126 12.31 11.71 6.50
C ILE A 126 13.45 11.28 7.44
N PRO A 127 13.46 11.73 8.72
CA PRO A 127 14.47 11.30 9.67
C PRO A 127 14.28 9.82 10.07
N ILE A 128 15.34 9.20 10.59
CA ILE A 128 15.31 7.80 11.00
C ILE A 128 14.58 7.66 12.34
N PHE A 129 13.40 7.06 12.31
CA PHE A 129 12.64 6.71 13.50
C PHE A 129 13.01 5.28 13.95
N GLN A 130 13.79 5.16 15.03
CA GLN A 130 14.35 3.88 15.49
C GLN A 130 13.31 2.81 15.83
N TYR A 131 12.06 3.18 16.17
CA TYR A 131 11.02 2.23 16.59
C TYR A 131 9.87 2.11 15.57
N LEU A 132 10.04 2.70 14.39
CA LEU A 132 9.00 2.74 13.38
C LEU A 132 8.79 1.35 12.78
N ARG A 133 7.53 0.92 12.74
CA ARG A 133 7.08 -0.35 12.19
C ARG A 133 6.25 -0.18 10.93
N THR A 134 5.53 0.92 10.82
CA THR A 134 4.69 1.23 9.67
C THR A 134 5.01 2.62 9.17
N LEU A 135 5.42 2.72 7.92
CA LEU A 135 5.69 3.98 7.24
C LEU A 135 4.83 4.05 5.98
N HIS A 136 3.97 5.05 5.91
CA HIS A 136 3.13 5.31 4.75
C HIS A 136 3.37 6.74 4.27
N VAL A 137 3.95 6.87 3.09
CA VAL A 137 4.43 8.15 2.57
C VAL A 137 4.07 8.26 1.11
N MET A 138 3.35 9.33 0.77
CA MET A 138 3.09 9.71 -0.61
C MET A 138 4.14 10.75 -1.03
N GLU A 139 4.88 10.48 -2.12
CA GLU A 139 5.70 11.45 -2.86
C GLU A 139 6.89 12.09 -2.14
N ASN A 140 7.12 11.78 -0.87
CA ASN A 140 8.27 12.28 -0.12
C ASN A 140 9.50 11.37 -0.26
N ASN A 141 10.65 12.02 -0.10
CA ASN A 141 11.94 11.36 -0.11
C ASN A 141 12.21 10.68 1.25
N ILE A 142 12.53 9.39 1.23
CA ILE A 142 12.83 8.60 2.43
C ILE A 142 14.30 8.18 2.36
N PRO A 143 15.26 9.05 2.70
CA PRO A 143 16.64 8.61 2.75
C PRO A 143 16.85 7.65 3.91
N TYR A 144 17.78 6.72 3.71
CA TYR A 144 18.16 5.76 4.75
C TYR A 144 16.98 4.87 5.19
N VAL A 145 16.05 4.60 4.26
CA VAL A 145 14.90 3.74 4.56
C VAL A 145 15.36 2.34 4.99
N GLY A 146 16.51 1.88 4.46
CA GLY A 146 17.17 0.65 4.90
C GLY A 146 17.56 0.65 6.38
N SER A 147 17.91 1.80 6.95
CA SER A 147 18.30 1.95 8.37
C SER A 147 17.17 1.73 9.36
N MET A 148 15.92 1.63 8.91
CA MET A 148 14.76 1.39 9.76
C MET A 148 14.61 -0.12 10.07
N LEU A 149 15.46 -0.63 10.96
CA LEU A 149 15.56 -2.07 11.26
C LEU A 149 14.26 -2.75 11.72
N PHE A 150 13.32 -1.98 12.29
CA PHE A 150 12.03 -2.51 12.77
C PHE A 150 10.87 -2.25 11.81
N LEU A 151 11.14 -1.72 10.62
CA LEU A 151 10.10 -1.43 9.65
C LEU A 151 9.48 -2.73 9.12
N GLU A 152 8.21 -2.95 9.42
CA GLU A 152 7.43 -4.13 9.04
C GLU A 152 6.55 -3.88 7.80
N ASP A 153 6.05 -2.64 7.65
CA ASP A 153 5.09 -2.26 6.60
C ASP A 153 5.48 -0.92 5.97
N LEU A 154 5.80 -0.95 4.67
CA LEU A 154 6.22 0.21 3.89
C LEU A 154 5.23 0.47 2.75
N HIS A 155 4.59 1.64 2.77
CA HIS A 155 3.76 2.15 1.68
C HIS A 155 4.43 3.40 1.12
N TRP A 156 4.94 3.31 -0.10
CA TRP A 156 5.70 4.40 -0.69
C TRP A 156 5.33 4.65 -2.14
N ALA A 157 5.08 5.92 -2.46
CA ALA A 157 4.85 6.37 -3.83
C ALA A 157 5.99 7.33 -4.27
N PRO A 158 7.19 6.82 -4.58
CA PRO A 158 8.30 7.68 -5.01
C PRO A 158 8.01 8.32 -6.37
N ARG A 159 8.47 9.56 -6.54
CA ARG A 159 8.38 10.30 -7.82
C ARG A 159 9.74 10.38 -8.50
N GLY A 160 9.75 10.35 -9.84
CA GLY A 160 10.96 10.44 -10.65
C GLY A 160 11.99 9.39 -10.22
N ASP A 161 13.25 9.80 -10.06
CA ASP A 161 14.36 8.89 -9.74
C ASP A 161 14.58 8.70 -8.24
N GLN A 162 13.62 9.07 -7.38
CA GLN A 162 13.77 8.96 -5.92
C GLN A 162 14.10 7.53 -5.49
N LEU A 163 13.42 6.53 -6.05
CA LEU A 163 13.69 5.13 -5.71
C LEU A 163 15.13 4.73 -6.09
N ALA A 164 15.57 5.11 -7.30
CA ALA A 164 16.93 4.86 -7.77
C ALA A 164 17.99 5.50 -6.87
N ALA A 165 17.78 6.77 -6.53
CA ALA A 165 18.69 7.56 -5.72
C ALA A 165 18.85 6.99 -4.30
N GLN A 166 17.81 6.35 -3.75
CA GLN A 166 17.88 5.72 -2.43
C GLN A 166 18.53 4.35 -2.45
N LEU A 167 18.21 3.51 -3.44
CA LEU A 167 18.84 2.19 -3.55
C LEU A 167 20.34 2.28 -3.77
N GLY A 168 20.84 3.33 -4.43
CA GLY A 168 22.28 3.53 -4.62
C GLY A 168 23.05 3.91 -3.35
N LYS A 169 22.38 4.39 -2.29
CA LYS A 169 23.01 4.87 -1.06
C LYS A 169 23.00 3.84 0.07
N ASP A 170 22.01 2.95 0.08
CA ASP A 170 21.71 2.06 1.22
C ASP A 170 22.01 0.58 0.94
N LEU A 171 22.93 0.27 0.01
CA LEU A 171 23.19 -1.11 -0.45
C LEU A 171 23.59 -2.09 0.68
N ASP A 172 24.15 -1.57 1.79
CA ASP A 172 24.63 -2.39 2.91
C ASP A 172 23.56 -2.67 3.98
N ILE A 173 22.37 -2.09 3.89
CA ILE A 173 21.38 -2.17 4.96
C ILE A 173 20.16 -2.98 4.51
N GLY A 174 20.07 -4.20 5.04
CA GLY A 174 18.91 -5.07 4.86
C GLY A 174 17.72 -4.58 5.66
N PHE A 175 16.51 -4.85 5.16
CA PHE A 175 15.26 -4.65 5.88
C PHE A 175 14.86 -5.94 6.63
N PRO A 176 15.39 -6.23 7.83
CA PRO A 176 15.21 -7.55 8.44
C PRO A 176 13.78 -7.82 8.89
N ALA A 177 13.04 -6.77 9.28
CA ALA A 177 11.68 -6.89 9.78
C ALA A 177 10.61 -6.69 8.70
N LEU A 178 10.97 -6.36 7.46
CA LEU A 178 10.01 -5.94 6.44
C LEU A 178 9.17 -7.11 5.93
N ARG A 179 7.85 -6.97 6.04
CA ARG A 179 6.86 -8.01 5.70
C ARG A 179 5.89 -7.56 4.63
N LYS A 180 5.61 -6.26 4.56
CA LYS A 180 4.63 -5.69 3.63
C LYS A 180 5.24 -4.52 2.89
N VAL A 181 5.11 -4.56 1.57
CA VAL A 181 5.55 -3.50 0.69
C VAL A 181 4.41 -3.14 -0.25
N TRP A 182 4.11 -1.85 -0.30
CA TRP A 182 3.21 -1.26 -1.27
C TRP A 182 3.97 -0.16 -2.00
N PHE A 183 4.06 -0.28 -3.32
CA PHE A 183 4.70 0.69 -4.17
C PHE A 183 3.73 1.26 -5.20
N HIS A 184 3.81 2.58 -5.41
CA HIS A 184 3.20 3.25 -6.54
C HIS A 184 4.28 4.04 -7.28
N VAL A 185 4.67 3.53 -8.46
CA VAL A 185 5.83 4.00 -9.20
C VAL A 185 5.47 4.29 -10.65
N ASP A 186 6.29 5.10 -11.31
CA ASP A 186 6.31 5.12 -12.76
C ASP A 186 6.88 3.79 -13.30
N VAL A 187 6.43 3.34 -14.47
CA VAL A 187 6.87 2.07 -15.07
C VAL A 187 8.38 2.03 -15.30
N THR A 188 9.00 3.18 -15.60
CA THR A 188 10.45 3.32 -15.78
C THR A 188 11.23 2.96 -14.51
N ASN A 189 10.59 3.06 -13.33
CA ASN A 189 11.18 2.69 -12.05
C ASN A 189 11.02 1.21 -11.69
N LEU A 190 10.40 0.38 -12.53
CA LEU A 190 10.27 -1.06 -12.26
C LEU A 190 11.63 -1.75 -12.12
N ALA A 191 12.64 -1.33 -12.88
CA ALA A 191 14.00 -1.87 -12.74
C ALA A 191 14.57 -1.65 -11.33
N HIS A 192 14.24 -0.52 -10.69
CA HIS A 192 14.65 -0.21 -9.32
C HIS A 192 13.85 -1.01 -8.30
N VAL A 193 12.56 -1.26 -8.54
CA VAL A 193 11.77 -2.20 -7.72
C VAL A 193 12.39 -3.60 -7.76
N VAL A 194 12.83 -4.06 -8.94
CA VAL A 194 13.54 -5.34 -9.09
C VAL A 194 14.82 -5.36 -8.26
N THR A 195 15.66 -4.32 -8.36
CA THR A 195 16.87 -4.19 -7.54
C THR A 195 16.54 -4.21 -6.04
N PHE A 196 15.51 -3.48 -5.62
CA PHE A 196 15.04 -3.49 -4.23
C PHE A 196 14.68 -4.91 -3.75
N LEU A 197 13.92 -5.68 -4.55
CA LEU A 197 13.58 -7.07 -4.21
C LEU A 197 14.81 -7.97 -4.08
N TYR A 198 15.88 -7.72 -4.84
CA TYR A 198 17.13 -8.45 -4.68
C TYR A 198 17.91 -8.08 -3.41
N LEU A 199 17.74 -6.85 -2.91
CA LEU A 199 18.44 -6.32 -1.73
C LEU A 199 17.76 -6.69 -0.41
N ILE A 200 16.42 -6.76 -0.38
CA ILE A 200 15.71 -7.12 0.84
C ILE A 200 15.94 -8.58 1.21
N GLN A 201 15.90 -8.88 2.52
CA GLN A 201 16.01 -10.25 3.00
C GLN A 201 14.88 -11.09 2.41
N THR A 202 15.26 -12.25 1.88
CA THR A 202 14.38 -13.00 0.99
C THR A 202 13.18 -13.60 1.71
N THR A 203 13.28 -13.96 2.99
CA THR A 203 12.28 -14.81 3.66
C THR A 203 11.19 -14.07 4.44
N SER A 204 11.34 -12.78 4.74
CA SER A 204 10.41 -12.04 5.60
C SER A 204 9.21 -11.44 4.86
N LEU A 205 9.33 -11.19 3.55
CA LEU A 205 8.29 -10.54 2.76
C LEU A 205 7.06 -11.44 2.58
N CYS A 206 5.92 -11.02 3.14
CA CYS A 206 4.64 -11.72 3.04
C CYS A 206 3.68 -11.09 2.05
N SER A 207 3.77 -9.78 1.81
CA SER A 207 2.86 -9.05 0.91
C SER A 207 3.61 -8.04 0.05
N LEU A 208 3.38 -8.09 -1.25
CA LEU A 208 3.86 -7.10 -2.21
C LEU A 208 2.70 -6.61 -3.07
N THR A 209 2.44 -5.30 -3.00
CA THR A 209 1.54 -4.62 -3.92
C THR A 209 2.32 -3.61 -4.73
N LEU A 210 2.13 -3.63 -6.04
CA LEU A 210 2.78 -2.74 -6.97
C LEU A 210 1.74 -2.11 -7.89
N ILE A 211 1.77 -0.79 -7.97
CA ILE A 211 1.01 -0.01 -8.93
C ILE A 211 2.04 0.70 -9.80
N ALA A 212 2.10 0.32 -11.08
CA ALA A 212 2.94 1.01 -12.05
C ALA A 212 2.07 1.83 -12.99
N THR A 213 2.41 3.10 -13.19
CA THR A 213 1.76 3.99 -14.16
C THR A 213 2.72 4.28 -15.30
N SER A 214 2.23 4.35 -16.55
CA SER A 214 3.01 4.88 -17.67
C SER A 214 2.16 5.82 -18.52
N GLU A 215 2.76 6.95 -18.91
CA GLU A 215 2.19 7.85 -19.92
C GLU A 215 2.57 7.44 -21.34
N THR A 216 3.66 6.68 -21.50
CA THR A 216 4.23 6.29 -22.79
C THR A 216 3.89 4.84 -23.16
N GLN A 217 3.81 4.56 -24.46
CA GLN A 217 3.73 3.20 -25.01
C GLN A 217 5.14 2.67 -25.26
N SER A 218 5.87 2.34 -24.20
CA SER A 218 7.12 1.57 -24.28
C SER A 218 6.83 0.08 -24.16
N ASP A 219 7.67 -0.76 -24.80
CA ASP A 219 7.61 -2.21 -24.61
C ASP A 219 8.21 -2.59 -23.25
N GLU A 220 7.34 -2.67 -22.25
CA GLU A 220 7.71 -2.96 -20.86
C GLU A 220 7.77 -4.46 -20.54
N THR A 221 7.69 -5.31 -21.58
CA THR A 221 7.70 -6.77 -21.46
C THR A 221 8.91 -7.28 -20.68
N SER A 222 10.09 -6.71 -20.97
CA SER A 222 11.35 -7.13 -20.33
C SER A 222 11.39 -6.80 -18.83
N LEU A 223 10.87 -5.64 -18.42
CA LEU A 223 10.83 -5.23 -17.01
C LEU A 223 9.83 -6.05 -16.20
N VAL A 224 8.64 -6.28 -16.75
CA VAL A 224 7.65 -7.15 -16.10
C VAL A 224 8.19 -8.57 -15.95
N ARG A 225 8.87 -9.11 -16.97
CA ARG A 225 9.52 -10.42 -16.87
C ARG A 225 10.56 -10.47 -15.74
N ARG A 226 11.47 -9.49 -15.69
CA ARG A 226 12.50 -9.40 -14.65
C ARG A 226 11.89 -9.28 -13.25
N LEU A 227 10.78 -8.55 -13.11
CA LEU A 227 10.01 -8.48 -11.87
C LEU A 227 9.51 -9.86 -11.45
N LEU A 228 8.84 -10.58 -12.35
CA LEU A 228 8.31 -11.91 -12.06
C LEU A 228 9.42 -12.92 -11.74
N GLU A 229 10.59 -12.78 -12.36
CA GLU A 229 11.78 -13.61 -12.10
C GLU A 229 12.46 -13.31 -10.75
N ALA A 230 12.28 -12.11 -10.18
CA ALA A 230 12.84 -11.76 -8.87
C ALA A 230 12.00 -12.32 -7.70
N LEU A 231 10.67 -12.42 -7.87
CA LEU A 231 9.73 -12.82 -6.82
C LEU A 231 9.98 -14.18 -6.16
N PRO A 232 10.41 -15.25 -6.87
CA PRO A 232 10.63 -16.58 -6.30
C PRO A 232 11.64 -16.63 -5.16
N ARG A 233 12.49 -15.61 -5.03
CA ARG A 233 13.38 -15.47 -3.88
C ARG A 233 12.59 -15.31 -2.58
N HIS A 234 11.39 -14.75 -2.66
CA HIS A 234 10.50 -14.53 -1.53
C HIS A 234 9.54 -15.70 -1.34
N SER A 235 10.06 -16.85 -0.93
CA SER A 235 9.27 -18.08 -0.71
C SER A 235 8.15 -17.93 0.33
N GLY A 236 8.27 -16.96 1.23
CA GLY A 236 7.24 -16.59 2.23
C GLY A 236 6.14 -15.66 1.70
N LEU A 237 6.15 -15.29 0.41
CA LEU A 237 5.18 -14.36 -0.17
C LEU A 237 3.79 -14.99 -0.24
N GLN A 238 2.84 -14.38 0.45
CA GLN A 238 1.45 -14.81 0.55
C GLN A 238 0.52 -13.98 -0.32
N GLU A 239 0.82 -12.69 -0.50
CA GLU A 239 -0.01 -11.77 -1.27
C GLU A 239 0.86 -11.06 -2.31
N PHE A 240 0.47 -11.21 -3.58
CA PHE A 240 1.06 -10.45 -4.67
C PHE A 240 -0.02 -9.77 -5.50
N ALA A 241 0.09 -8.46 -5.64
CA ALA A 241 -0.77 -7.66 -6.48
C ALA A 241 0.07 -6.75 -7.38
N PHE A 242 -0.18 -6.81 -8.69
CA PHE A 242 0.44 -5.92 -9.66
C PHE A 242 -0.60 -5.28 -10.58
N SER A 243 -0.73 -3.97 -10.50
CA SER A 243 -1.59 -3.16 -11.35
C SER A 243 -0.74 -2.29 -12.27
N LEU A 244 -0.77 -2.58 -13.56
CA LEU A 244 -0.15 -1.76 -14.59
C LEU A 244 -1.21 -0.84 -15.21
N ARG A 245 -1.02 0.47 -15.12
CA ARG A 245 -1.93 1.50 -15.64
C ARG A 245 -1.27 2.18 -16.82
N MET A 246 -1.62 1.72 -18.02
CA MET A 246 -1.11 2.24 -19.30
C MET A 246 -2.27 2.59 -20.22
N ARG A 247 -2.02 3.40 -21.25
CA ARG A 247 -3.03 3.74 -22.28
C ARG A 247 -3.52 2.49 -23.04
N ALA A 248 -2.63 1.54 -23.27
CA ALA A 248 -2.94 0.26 -23.88
C ALA A 248 -2.47 -0.89 -22.96
N PRO A 249 -3.19 -2.02 -22.91
CA PRO A 249 -2.72 -3.23 -22.23
C PRO A 249 -1.31 -3.62 -22.63
N LEU A 250 -0.50 -4.04 -21.66
CA LEU A 250 0.71 -4.81 -21.97
C LEU A 250 0.28 -6.24 -22.32
N VAL A 251 0.61 -6.67 -23.54
CA VAL A 251 0.34 -8.03 -24.01
C VAL A 251 1.61 -8.85 -23.88
N LEU A 252 1.57 -9.87 -23.04
CA LEU A 252 2.66 -10.82 -22.84
C LEU A 252 2.29 -12.12 -23.56
N PRO A 253 2.72 -12.31 -24.82
CA PRO A 253 2.44 -13.53 -25.53
C PRO A 253 3.17 -14.67 -24.83
N ASN A 254 2.43 -15.74 -24.56
CA ASN A 254 2.83 -16.92 -23.79
C ASN A 254 2.74 -16.73 -22.27
N SER A 255 1.98 -17.63 -21.69
CA SER A 255 1.79 -17.75 -20.25
C SER A 255 3.05 -18.17 -19.47
N CYS A 256 4.17 -18.44 -20.16
CA CYS A 256 5.42 -18.88 -19.53
C CYS A 256 6.02 -17.82 -18.60
N HIS A 257 5.65 -16.55 -18.77
CA HIS A 257 6.04 -15.46 -17.88
C HIS A 257 5.50 -15.62 -16.45
N LEU A 258 4.44 -16.41 -16.25
CA LEU A 258 3.91 -16.74 -14.91
C LEU A 258 4.64 -17.91 -14.25
N ASN A 259 5.45 -18.69 -14.99
CA ASN A 259 6.14 -19.86 -14.45
C ASN A 259 7.02 -19.58 -13.23
N PRO A 260 7.74 -18.44 -13.14
CA PRO A 260 8.49 -18.12 -11.92
C PRO A 260 7.62 -18.17 -10.66
N LEU A 261 6.38 -17.70 -10.74
CA LEU A 261 5.45 -17.62 -9.60
C LEU A 261 5.01 -19.00 -9.09
N ALA A 262 5.16 -20.07 -9.87
CA ALA A 262 4.86 -21.44 -9.43
C ALA A 262 5.76 -21.89 -8.25
N ARG A 263 6.86 -21.17 -7.97
CA ARG A 263 7.74 -21.43 -6.82
C ARG A 263 7.23 -20.83 -5.51
N LEU A 264 6.16 -20.03 -5.54
CA LEU A 264 5.58 -19.34 -4.38
C LEU A 264 4.50 -20.21 -3.73
N SER A 265 4.89 -21.28 -3.05
CA SER A 265 3.95 -22.25 -2.45
C SER A 265 3.06 -21.68 -1.34
N GLU A 266 3.46 -20.56 -0.73
CA GLU A 266 2.71 -19.87 0.32
C GLU A 266 1.69 -18.87 -0.21
N LEU A 267 1.56 -18.72 -1.53
CA LEU A 267 0.71 -17.72 -2.17
C LEU A 267 -0.78 -17.98 -1.89
N GLN A 268 -1.43 -17.00 -1.28
CA GLN A 268 -2.85 -16.98 -0.93
C GLN A 268 -3.66 -16.02 -1.82
N SER A 269 -3.03 -14.94 -2.31
CA SER A 269 -3.69 -13.95 -3.14
C SER A 269 -2.78 -13.55 -4.29
N LEU A 270 -3.29 -13.71 -5.52
CA LEU A 270 -2.63 -13.26 -6.74
C LEU A 270 -3.55 -12.32 -7.50
N PHE A 271 -3.06 -11.12 -7.80
CA PHE A 271 -3.80 -10.12 -8.55
C PHE A 271 -2.95 -9.48 -9.63
N PHE A 272 -3.46 -9.51 -10.86
CA PHE A 272 -2.93 -8.78 -12.00
C PHE A 272 -4.02 -7.95 -12.67
N SER A 273 -3.70 -6.69 -12.96
CA SER A 273 -4.55 -5.78 -13.73
C SER A 273 -3.71 -5.02 -14.76
N GLY A 274 -4.25 -4.85 -15.97
CA GLY A 274 -3.60 -4.12 -17.07
C GLY A 274 -2.52 -4.91 -17.82
N ILE A 275 -2.40 -6.22 -17.55
CA ILE A 275 -1.46 -7.13 -18.22
C ILE A 275 -2.25 -8.32 -18.76
N ASP A 276 -2.05 -8.65 -20.02
CA ASP A 276 -2.65 -9.78 -20.71
C ASP A 276 -1.61 -10.89 -20.89
N PHE A 277 -1.69 -11.95 -20.06
CA PHE A 277 -0.76 -13.08 -20.07
C PHE A 277 -1.10 -14.21 -21.06
N HIS A 278 -2.19 -14.08 -21.84
CA HIS A 278 -2.74 -15.18 -22.66
C HIS A 278 -2.83 -16.49 -21.86
N VAL A 279 -3.61 -16.51 -20.78
CA VAL A 279 -3.67 -17.67 -19.89
C VAL A 279 -4.36 -18.83 -20.60
N THR A 280 -3.60 -19.91 -20.84
CA THR A 280 -4.07 -21.15 -21.46
C THR A 280 -4.38 -22.21 -20.42
N ASP A 281 -5.08 -23.28 -20.81
CA ASP A 281 -5.33 -24.46 -19.98
C ASP A 281 -4.03 -25.05 -19.40
N ASP A 282 -2.98 -25.19 -20.22
CA ASP A 282 -1.66 -25.67 -19.78
C ASP A 282 -1.05 -24.77 -18.69
N CYS A 283 -1.24 -23.45 -18.77
CA CYS A 283 -0.84 -22.54 -17.71
C CYS A 283 -1.62 -22.83 -16.42
N ILE A 284 -2.94 -22.91 -16.51
CA ILE A 284 -3.81 -23.15 -15.37
C ILE A 284 -3.49 -24.47 -14.69
N TYR A 285 -3.28 -25.56 -15.43
CA TYR A 285 -2.89 -26.84 -14.85
C TYR A 285 -1.55 -26.75 -14.11
N ARG A 286 -0.52 -26.13 -14.72
CA ARG A 286 0.79 -25.97 -14.06
C ARG A 286 0.73 -25.12 -12.80
N LEU A 287 -0.04 -24.04 -12.82
CA LEU A 287 -0.18 -23.14 -11.68
C LEU A 287 -1.09 -23.71 -10.59
N SER A 288 -2.07 -24.54 -10.96
CA SER A 288 -3.07 -25.09 -10.03
C SER A 288 -2.45 -25.88 -8.87
N SER A 289 -1.46 -26.72 -9.16
CA SER A 289 -0.78 -27.56 -8.17
C SER A 289 0.29 -26.81 -7.39
N ALA A 290 0.75 -25.66 -7.90
CA ALA A 290 1.79 -24.86 -7.28
C ALA A 290 1.31 -24.06 -6.06
N TRP A 291 0.01 -23.75 -5.99
CA TRP A 291 -0.54 -22.81 -4.99
C TRP A 291 -1.67 -23.42 -4.13
N PRO A 292 -1.42 -24.50 -3.38
CA PRO A 292 -2.47 -25.20 -2.62
C PRO A 292 -3.20 -24.32 -1.57
N LYS A 293 -2.64 -23.16 -1.22
CA LYS A 293 -3.19 -22.19 -0.25
C LYS A 293 -3.94 -21.02 -0.90
N LEU A 294 -4.12 -21.02 -2.22
CA LEU A 294 -4.70 -19.91 -2.96
C LEU A 294 -6.17 -19.69 -2.58
N LYS A 295 -6.48 -18.45 -2.20
CA LYS A 295 -7.83 -17.98 -1.84
C LYS A 295 -8.38 -17.00 -2.87
N LYS A 296 -7.51 -16.19 -3.48
CA LYS A 296 -7.89 -15.15 -4.43
C LYS A 296 -7.02 -15.24 -5.68
N PHE A 297 -7.64 -15.40 -6.84
CA PHE A 297 -6.97 -15.39 -8.13
C PHE A 297 -7.65 -14.38 -9.05
N HIS A 298 -6.91 -13.37 -9.47
CA HIS A 298 -7.38 -12.35 -10.40
C HIS A 298 -6.36 -12.16 -11.52
N ILE A 299 -6.71 -12.57 -12.73
CA ILE A 299 -6.01 -12.18 -13.96
C ILE A 299 -7.05 -11.70 -14.96
N ALA A 300 -7.24 -10.38 -15.03
CA ALA A 300 -8.19 -9.78 -15.95
C ALA A 300 -7.50 -9.46 -17.28
N HIS A 301 -7.81 -10.25 -18.31
CA HIS A 301 -7.50 -9.95 -19.70
C HIS A 301 -8.23 -8.70 -20.19
N LEU A 302 -7.66 -8.07 -21.21
CA LEU A 302 -8.27 -6.99 -21.97
C LEU A 302 -8.65 -7.54 -23.34
N ASN A 303 -9.89 -7.29 -23.76
CA ASN A 303 -10.60 -8.05 -24.79
C ASN A 303 -10.16 -7.69 -26.23
N THR A 304 -8.87 -7.84 -26.55
CA THR A 304 -8.27 -7.23 -27.74
C THR A 304 -8.10 -8.16 -28.94
N SER A 305 -8.24 -9.49 -28.81
CA SER A 305 -8.15 -10.39 -29.97
C SER A 305 -8.69 -11.81 -29.73
N PRO A 306 -9.16 -12.50 -30.79
CA PRO A 306 -9.60 -13.89 -30.72
C PRO A 306 -8.39 -14.79 -30.44
N ARG A 307 -8.44 -15.51 -29.32
CA ARG A 307 -7.33 -16.34 -28.81
C ARG A 307 -7.88 -17.59 -28.12
N PRO A 308 -7.09 -18.68 -28.03
CA PRO A 308 -7.46 -19.83 -27.22
C PRO A 308 -7.62 -19.37 -25.76
N LEU A 309 -8.84 -19.43 -25.27
CA LEU A 309 -9.19 -19.02 -23.91
C LEU A 309 -9.17 -20.25 -22.99
N THR A 310 -9.09 -19.99 -21.67
CA THR A 310 -9.15 -21.03 -20.66
C THR A 310 -10.52 -21.73 -20.72
N THR A 311 -10.53 -23.07 -20.75
CA THR A 311 -11.74 -23.88 -20.77
C THR A 311 -12.30 -24.12 -19.37
N LEU A 312 -13.58 -24.50 -19.29
CA LEU A 312 -14.21 -24.90 -18.03
C LEU A 312 -13.57 -26.17 -17.41
N ILE A 313 -13.03 -27.06 -18.23
CA ILE A 313 -12.34 -28.28 -17.75
C ILE A 313 -11.06 -27.90 -17.00
N ALA A 314 -10.29 -26.96 -17.53
CA ALA A 314 -9.10 -26.45 -16.84
C ALA A 314 -9.46 -25.77 -15.51
N LEU A 315 -10.54 -24.99 -15.48
CA LEU A 315 -11.02 -24.41 -14.22
C LEU A 315 -11.50 -25.43 -13.20
N GLN A 316 -12.16 -26.51 -13.64
CA GLN A 316 -12.57 -27.58 -12.74
C GLN A 316 -11.32 -28.19 -12.06
N SER A 317 -10.28 -28.48 -12.83
CA SER A 317 -9.01 -28.95 -12.28
C SER A 317 -8.35 -27.92 -11.37
N PHE A 318 -8.39 -26.63 -11.74
CA PHE A 318 -7.88 -25.55 -10.90
C PHE A 318 -8.58 -25.53 -9.54
N ALA A 319 -9.91 -25.62 -9.51
CA ALA A 319 -10.69 -25.65 -8.27
C ALA A 319 -10.39 -26.89 -7.40
N ILE A 320 -10.17 -28.05 -8.02
CA ILE A 320 -9.79 -29.29 -7.29
C ILE A 320 -8.47 -29.11 -6.53
N HIS A 321 -7.47 -28.47 -7.16
CA HIS A 321 -6.16 -28.24 -6.52
C HIS A 321 -6.15 -27.05 -5.56
N ASN A 322 -7.16 -26.17 -5.62
CA ASN A 322 -7.25 -24.93 -4.84
C ASN A 322 -8.55 -24.91 -4.02
N PRO A 323 -8.74 -25.81 -3.04
CA PRO A 323 -10.00 -25.96 -2.31
C PRO A 323 -10.35 -24.75 -1.43
N GLN A 324 -9.41 -23.83 -1.19
CA GLN A 324 -9.62 -22.61 -0.42
C GLN A 324 -10.00 -21.40 -1.29
N LEU A 325 -10.16 -21.59 -2.61
CA LEU A 325 -10.46 -20.51 -3.54
C LEU A 325 -11.84 -19.90 -3.24
N THR A 326 -11.85 -18.63 -2.86
CA THR A 326 -13.07 -17.85 -2.53
C THR A 326 -13.35 -16.75 -3.55
N TYR A 327 -12.34 -16.35 -4.31
CA TYR A 327 -12.46 -15.34 -5.35
C TYR A 327 -11.70 -15.77 -6.59
N LEU A 328 -12.41 -15.86 -7.71
CA LEU A 328 -11.86 -16.20 -9.02
C LEU A 328 -12.31 -15.15 -10.04
N ARG A 329 -11.35 -14.51 -10.70
CA ARG A 329 -11.60 -13.62 -11.82
C ARG A 329 -10.60 -13.89 -12.94
N ILE A 330 -11.09 -14.55 -13.98
CA ILE A 330 -10.37 -14.92 -15.20
C ILE A 330 -11.34 -14.80 -16.39
N TRP A 331 -10.82 -14.75 -17.61
CA TRP A 331 -11.63 -14.83 -18.82
C TRP A 331 -11.67 -16.25 -19.34
N LEU A 332 -12.84 -16.66 -19.84
CA LEU A 332 -13.09 -18.04 -20.22
C LEU A 332 -13.59 -18.15 -21.64
N ASP A 333 -13.23 -19.26 -22.27
CA ASP A 333 -13.95 -19.73 -23.43
C ASP A 333 -15.27 -20.34 -22.96
N ALA A 334 -16.37 -19.70 -23.28
CA ALA A 334 -17.70 -20.23 -22.99
C ALA A 334 -18.32 -20.96 -24.19
N HIS A 335 -17.58 -21.15 -25.29
CA HIS A 335 -18.12 -21.89 -26.42
C HIS A 335 -18.40 -23.34 -25.98
N PRO A 336 -19.63 -23.84 -26.18
CA PRO A 336 -19.89 -25.27 -25.97
C PRO A 336 -18.94 -26.05 -26.88
N VAL A 337 -18.39 -27.15 -26.38
CA VAL A 337 -17.64 -28.11 -27.21
C VAL A 337 -18.65 -28.76 -28.16
N THR A 338 -19.05 -28.04 -29.21
CA THR A 338 -19.92 -28.58 -30.25
C THR A 338 -19.13 -29.61 -31.06
N PRO A 339 -19.68 -30.81 -31.31
CA PRO A 339 -19.07 -31.77 -32.21
C PRO A 339 -18.93 -31.15 -33.62
N ALA A 340 -17.67 -30.90 -34.01
CA ALA A 340 -17.07 -30.71 -35.33
C ALA A 340 -17.73 -29.89 -36.48
N ASP A 341 -19.03 -29.56 -36.54
CA ASP A 341 -19.65 -29.15 -37.82
C ASP A 341 -20.28 -27.73 -37.94
N SER A 342 -20.15 -26.85 -36.95
CA SER A 342 -20.77 -25.51 -37.03
C SER A 342 -19.77 -24.39 -37.33
N LYS A 343 -19.92 -23.75 -38.50
CA LYS A 343 -19.18 -22.56 -38.98
C LYS A 343 -19.04 -21.49 -37.88
N ALA A 344 -17.80 -21.02 -37.69
CA ALA A 344 -17.41 -20.04 -36.67
C ALA A 344 -18.16 -18.70 -36.81
N GLN A 345 -19.20 -18.50 -36.00
CA GLN A 345 -19.76 -17.17 -35.74
C GLN A 345 -18.97 -16.52 -34.61
N ARG A 346 -18.55 -15.27 -34.82
CA ARG A 346 -17.97 -14.40 -33.78
C ARG A 346 -19.05 -14.14 -32.73
N LEU A 347 -18.82 -14.58 -31.49
CA LEU A 347 -19.78 -14.43 -30.39
C LEU A 347 -19.11 -13.96 -29.08
N ASP A 348 -19.94 -13.32 -28.27
CA ASP A 348 -19.59 -12.48 -27.12
C ASP A 348 -18.96 -13.26 -25.94
N HIS A 349 -17.99 -12.62 -25.29
CA HIS A 349 -17.29 -13.19 -24.14
C HIS A 349 -18.13 -13.12 -22.86
N ILE A 350 -18.27 -14.24 -22.14
CA ILE A 350 -18.93 -14.28 -20.84
C ILE A 350 -17.94 -13.92 -19.74
N ARG A 351 -18.23 -12.85 -19.00
CA ARG A 351 -17.49 -12.48 -17.80
C ARG A 351 -18.15 -13.15 -16.59
N ILE A 352 -17.53 -14.19 -16.06
CA ILE A 352 -18.02 -14.85 -14.85
C ILE A 352 -17.34 -14.21 -13.63
N HIS A 353 -18.13 -13.60 -12.76
CA HIS A 353 -17.69 -13.07 -11.47
C HIS A 353 -18.32 -13.91 -10.36
N PHE A 354 -17.50 -14.64 -9.61
CA PHE A 354 -17.97 -15.34 -8.41
C PHE A 354 -17.49 -14.57 -7.18
N ASP A 355 -18.41 -13.87 -6.53
CA ASP A 355 -18.22 -13.46 -5.14
C ASP A 355 -18.77 -14.57 -4.25
N TYR A 356 -17.92 -15.52 -3.86
CA TYR A 356 -18.31 -16.47 -2.83
C TYR A 356 -18.07 -15.83 -1.46
N SER A 357 -19.12 -15.24 -0.88
CA SER A 357 -19.13 -14.90 0.54
C SER A 357 -19.57 -16.15 1.31
N PRO A 358 -18.75 -16.73 2.20
CA PRO A 358 -19.22 -17.83 3.03
C PRO A 358 -20.40 -17.31 3.85
N LEU A 359 -21.59 -17.87 3.61
CA LEU A 359 -22.75 -17.66 4.45
C LEU A 359 -22.30 -17.83 5.90
N SER A 360 -22.38 -16.74 6.67
CA SER A 360 -22.19 -16.80 8.12
C SER A 360 -23.14 -17.86 8.64
N LYS A 361 -22.61 -18.98 9.13
CA LYS A 361 -23.41 -19.94 9.88
C LYS A 361 -23.93 -19.21 11.11
N GLY A 362 -25.21 -18.87 11.08
CA GLY A 362 -25.98 -18.49 12.28
C GLY A 362 -26.20 -19.68 13.18
#